data_AF-A0A5C8M9G9-F1
#
_entry.id   AF-A0A5C8M9G9-F1
#
_cell.length_a   1.000
_cell.length_b   1.000
_cell.length_c   1.000
_cell.angle_alpha   90.00
_cell.angle_beta   90.00
_cell.angle_gamma   90.00
#
_symmetry.space_group_name_H-M   'P 1'
#
loop_
_entity.id
_entity.type
_entity.pdbx_description
1 polymer ?
#
loop_
_entity_poly.entity_id
_entity_poly.type
_entity_poly.pdbx_seq_one_letter_code
_entity_poly.pdbx_strand_id
1 'polypeptide(L)'
;MSDPRKDIWQKRKQLGRSKYLILFGLLPWGIGLTILFSVIELISFKEINWVWIPIRLLVFVFIGFFIANARWHSMESRYEPYTRQP
;
A
#
# COMPACT_ATOMS: atom_id res chain seq x y z
N MET A 1 25.66 18.31 0.63
CA MET A 1 25.46 16.86 0.51
C MET A 1 24.02 16.61 0.05
N SER A 2 23.83 16.33 -1.24
CA SER A 2 22.54 15.93 -1.81
C SER A 2 22.23 14.51 -1.34
N ASP A 3 21.26 14.36 -0.43
CA ASP A 3 20.84 13.06 0.07
C ASP A 3 20.03 12.38 -1.06
N PRO A 4 20.52 11.32 -1.74
CA PRO A 4 19.85 10.72 -2.89
C PRO A 4 18.43 10.21 -2.56
N ARG A 5 18.14 10.01 -1.28
CA ARG A 5 16.81 9.66 -0.77
C ARG A 5 15.79 10.79 -0.90
N LYS A 6 16.22 12.05 -0.83
CA LYS A 6 15.35 13.23 -1.01
C LYS A 6 14.92 13.39 -2.46
N ASP A 7 15.82 13.16 -3.42
CA ASP A 7 15.48 13.22 -4.85
C ASP A 7 14.52 12.11 -5.27
N ILE A 8 14.70 10.90 -4.73
CA ILE A 8 13.77 9.79 -4.94
C ILE A 8 12.38 10.12 -4.35
N TRP A 9 12.33 10.78 -3.19
CA TRP A 9 11.07 11.23 -2.58
C TRP A 9 10.38 12.31 -3.41
N GLN A 10 11.11 13.32 -3.90
CA GLN A 10 10.55 14.36 -4.78
C GLN A 10 9.98 13.78 -6.08
N LYS A 11 10.68 12.82 -6.71
CA LYS A 11 10.16 12.08 -7.88
C LYS A 11 8.89 11.28 -7.55
N ARG A 12 8.82 10.65 -6.36
CA ARG A 12 7.61 9.95 -5.90
C ARG A 12 6.46 10.91 -5.56
N LYS A 13 6.77 12.14 -5.11
CA LYS A 13 5.80 13.19 -4.85
C LYS A 13 5.16 13.71 -6.14
N GLN A 14 5.95 13.86 -7.21
CA GLN A 14 5.45 14.24 -8.54
C GLN A 14 4.49 13.24 -9.18
N LEU A 15 4.58 11.95 -8.84
CA LEU A 15 3.65 10.91 -9.30
C LEU A 15 2.22 11.08 -8.75
N GLY A 16 2.05 11.91 -7.72
CA GLY A 16 0.78 12.16 -7.05
C GLY A 16 0.49 11.13 -5.94
N ARG A 17 0.11 11.65 -4.76
CA ARG A 17 -0.20 10.87 -3.55
C ARG A 17 -1.12 9.69 -3.85
N SER A 18 -2.19 9.91 -4.61
CA SER A 18 -3.17 8.87 -4.96
C SER A 18 -2.56 7.73 -5.79
N LYS A 19 -1.70 8.04 -6.77
CA LYS A 19 -1.07 7.02 -7.62
C LYS A 19 -0.05 6.19 -6.84
N TYR A 20 0.71 6.82 -5.95
CA TYR A 20 1.65 6.11 -5.08
C TYR A 20 0.93 5.18 -4.10
N LEU A 21 -0.18 5.64 -3.50
CA LEU A 21 -1.00 4.83 -2.60
C LEU A 21 -1.61 3.62 -3.32
N ILE A 22 -2.05 3.78 -4.56
CA ILE A 22 -2.59 2.67 -5.35
C ILE A 22 -1.47 1.68 -5.72
N LEU A 23 -0.33 2.17 -6.22
CA LEU A 23 0.76 1.32 -6.71
C LEU A 23 1.49 0.57 -5.60
N PHE A 24 1.72 1.21 -4.45
CA PHE A 24 2.50 0.65 -3.33
C PHE A 24 1.63 0.14 -2.18
N GLY A 25 0.35 0.51 -2.14
CA GLY A 25 -0.62 0.04 -1.15
C GLY A 25 -1.59 -0.95 -1.75
N LEU A 26 -2.51 -0.43 -2.55
CA LEU A 26 -3.67 -1.18 -3.02
C LEU A 26 -3.29 -2.43 -3.84
N LEU A 27 -2.36 -2.28 -4.78
CA LEU A 27 -1.93 -3.35 -5.68
C LEU A 27 -1.25 -4.52 -4.96
N PRO A 28 -0.13 -4.30 -4.23
CA PRO A 28 0.58 -5.40 -3.57
C PRO A 28 -0.19 -5.98 -2.39
N TRP A 29 -0.92 -5.17 -1.62
CA TRP A 29 -1.65 -5.66 -0.46
C TRP A 29 -3.00 -6.26 -0.84
N GLY A 30 -3.80 -5.58 -1.66
CA GLY A 30 -5.11 -6.09 -2.09
C GLY A 30 -4.98 -7.30 -2.98
N ILE A 31 -4.35 -7.13 -4.15
CA ILE A 31 -4.26 -8.20 -5.16
C ILE A 31 -3.23 -9.25 -4.72
N GLY A 32 -2.06 -8.83 -4.23
CA GLY A 32 -1.00 -9.75 -3.82
C GLY A 32 -1.41 -10.68 -2.67
N LEU A 33 -1.97 -10.16 -1.57
CA LEU A 33 -2.43 -11.03 -0.47
C LEU A 33 -3.61 -11.89 -0.86
N THR A 34 -4.54 -11.38 -1.68
CA THR A 34 -5.68 -12.20 -2.14
C THR A 34 -5.18 -13.38 -2.94
N ILE A 35 -4.27 -13.18 -3.90
CA ILE A 35 -3.68 -14.29 -4.67
C ILE A 35 -2.92 -15.24 -3.73
N LEU A 36 -2.09 -14.71 -2.83
CA LEU A 36 -1.30 -15.52 -1.90
C LEU A 36 -2.20 -16.41 -1.02
N PHE A 37 -3.24 -15.83 -0.41
CA PHE A 37 -4.18 -16.56 0.42
C PHE A 37 -5.05 -17.53 -0.37
N SER A 38 -5.46 -17.17 -1.59
CA SER A 38 -6.18 -18.10 -2.48
C SER A 38 -5.32 -19.30 -2.86
N VAL A 39 -4.03 -19.12 -3.11
CA VAL A 39 -3.10 -20.23 -3.38
C VAL A 39 -2.92 -21.10 -2.14
N ILE A 40 -2.73 -20.50 -0.96
CA ILE A 40 -2.63 -21.24 0.30
C ILE A 40 -3.92 -22.04 0.56
N GLU A 41 -5.09 -21.43 0.36
CA GLU A 41 -6.39 -22.07 0.52
C GLU A 41 -6.57 -23.25 -0.43
N LEU A 42 -6.20 -23.09 -1.70
CA LEU A 42 -6.22 -24.16 -2.69
C LEU A 42 -5.34 -25.36 -2.27
N ILE A 43 -4.16 -25.09 -1.71
CA ILE A 43 -3.24 -26.14 -1.24
C ILE A 43 -3.77 -26.82 0.03
N SER A 44 -4.30 -26.06 0.98
CA SER A 44 -4.72 -26.57 2.29
C SER A 44 -6.07 -27.27 2.27
N PHE A 45 -7.07 -26.68 1.61
CA PHE A 45 -8.46 -27.16 1.68
C PHE A 45 -8.90 -27.90 0.41
N LYS A 46 -8.16 -27.76 -0.71
CA LYS A 46 -8.54 -28.24 -2.06
C LYS A 46 -9.91 -27.76 -2.57
N GLU A 47 -10.59 -26.92 -1.81
CA GLU A 47 -11.84 -26.26 -2.18
C GLU A 47 -11.65 -24.75 -2.07
N ILE A 48 -12.07 -24.05 -3.11
CA ILE A 48 -12.09 -22.59 -3.12
C ILE A 48 -13.53 -22.16 -2.88
N ASN A 49 -13.77 -21.50 -1.75
CA ASN A 49 -15.04 -20.88 -1.50
C ASN A 49 -15.10 -19.52 -2.22
N TRP A 50 -15.75 -19.50 -3.38
CA TRP A 50 -15.83 -18.33 -4.25
C TRP A 50 -16.43 -17.09 -3.57
N VAL A 51 -17.24 -17.28 -2.52
CA VAL A 51 -17.82 -16.18 -1.72
C VAL A 51 -16.76 -15.47 -0.88
N TRP A 52 -15.74 -16.19 -0.42
CA TRP A 52 -14.69 -15.65 0.45
C TRP A 52 -13.65 -14.80 -0.29
N ILE A 53 -13.45 -15.05 -1.59
CA ILE A 53 -12.48 -14.30 -2.41
C ILE A 53 -12.79 -12.79 -2.45
N PRO A 54 -13.99 -12.33 -2.85
CA PRO A 54 -14.28 -10.89 -2.91
C PRO A 54 -14.28 -10.24 -1.52
N ILE A 55 -14.66 -10.98 -0.46
CA ILE A 55 -14.62 -10.49 0.92
C ILE A 55 -13.16 -10.24 1.34
N ARG A 56 -12.26 -11.21 1.13
CA ARG A 56 -10.82 -11.05 1.42
C ARG A 56 -10.20 -9.93 0.60
N LEU A 57 -10.54 -9.85 -0.68
CA LEU A 57 -10.08 -8.76 -1.55
C LEU A 57 -10.46 -7.40 -0.96
N LEU A 58 -11.73 -7.21 -0.58
CA LEU A 58 -12.19 -5.98 0.06
C LEU A 58 -11.41 -5.68 1.33
N VAL A 59 -11.30 -6.65 2.24
CA VAL A 59 -10.57 -6.48 3.52
C VAL A 59 -9.10 -6.13 3.28
N PHE A 60 -8.39 -6.86 2.41
CA PHE A 60 -6.98 -6.60 2.12
C PHE A 60 -6.75 -5.29 1.37
N VAL A 61 -7.68 -4.88 0.49
CA VAL A 61 -7.68 -3.56 -0.14
C VAL A 61 -7.79 -2.47 0.92
N PHE A 62 -8.73 -2.59 1.86
CA PHE A 62 -8.89 -1.64 2.96
C PHE A 62 -7.61 -1.57 3.82
N ILE A 63 -7.10 -2.71 4.28
CA ILE A 63 -5.87 -2.77 5.07
C ILE A 63 -4.69 -2.16 4.31
N GLY A 64 -4.51 -2.53 3.04
CA GLY A 64 -3.47 -2.01 2.16
C GLY A 64 -3.54 -0.49 1.96
N PHE A 65 -4.76 0.04 1.84
CA PHE A 65 -5.00 1.48 1.76
C PHE A 65 -4.56 2.20 3.04
N PHE A 66 -4.96 1.69 4.21
CA PHE A 66 -4.56 2.28 5.50
C PHE A 66 -3.04 2.23 5.72
N ILE A 67 -2.39 1.08 5.45
CA ILE A 67 -0.94 0.92 5.59
C ILE A 67 -0.20 1.88 4.65
N ALA A 68 -0.63 2.00 3.40
CA ALA A 68 0.01 2.91 2.46
C ALA A 68 -0.19 4.37 2.83
N ASN A 69 -1.37 4.73 3.34
CA ASN A 69 -1.65 6.08 3.82
C ASN A 69 -0.81 6.42 5.06
N ALA A 70 -0.70 5.49 6.02
CA ALA A 70 0.17 5.65 7.19
C ALA A 70 1.65 5.76 6.79
N ARG A 71 2.11 4.95 5.84
CA ARG A 71 3.49 5.00 5.32
C ARG A 71 3.77 6.31 4.59
N TRP A 72 2.83 6.81 3.79
CA TRP A 72 2.94 8.11 3.15
C TRP A 72 3.04 9.22 4.19
N HIS A 73 2.14 9.23 5.17
CA HIS A 73 2.12 10.23 6.23
C HIS A 73 3.41 10.22 7.07
N SER A 74 3.94 9.03 7.39
CA SER A 74 5.22 8.89 8.08
C SER A 74 6.41 9.37 7.25
N MET A 75 6.42 9.15 5.92
CA MET A 75 7.45 9.70 5.04
C MET A 75 7.33 11.22 4.89
N GLU A 76 6.10 11.76 4.84
CA GLU A 76 5.84 13.21 4.82
C GLU A 76 6.36 13.86 6.10
N SER A 77 6.03 13.31 7.27
CA SER A 77 6.53 13.76 8.58
C SER A 77 8.05 13.66 8.75
N ARG A 78 8.73 12.77 8.02
CA ARG A 78 10.18 12.54 8.15
C ARG A 78 11.01 13.47 7.25
N TYR A 79 10.45 13.92 6.14
CA TYR A 79 11.17 14.74 5.15
C TYR A 79 10.68 16.19 5.08
N GLU A 80 9.48 16.48 5.56
CA GLU A 80 8.99 17.84 5.79
C GLU A 80 8.93 18.07 7.31
N PRO A 81 9.97 18.69 7.91
CA PRO A 81 9.80 19.20 9.26
C PRO A 81 8.64 20.19 9.22
N TYR A 82 7.65 19.98 10.10
CA TYR A 82 6.52 20.85 10.33
C TYR A 82 6.99 22.30 10.32
N THR A 83 6.87 22.96 9.18
CA THR A 83 7.14 24.38 9.10
C THR A 83 5.89 24.97 9.71
N ARG A 84 5.95 25.30 11.02
CA ARG A 84 5.01 26.22 11.63
C ARG A 84 4.99 27.43 10.69
N GLN A 85 3.97 27.51 9.84
CA GLN A 85 3.65 28.76 9.20
C GLN A 85 3.23 29.70 10.33
N PRO A 86 3.80 30.92 10.40
CA PRO A 86 3.56 31.85 11.49
C PRO A 86 2.10 32.26 11.61
#